data_AF-A0A952DTX3-F1
#
_entry.id   AF-A0A952DTX3-F1
#
_cell.length_a   1.000
_cell.length_b   1.000
_cell.length_c   1.000
_cell.angle_alpha   90.00
_cell.angle_beta   90.00
_cell.angle_gamma   90.00
#
_symmetry.space_group_name_H-M   'P 1'
#
loop_
_entity.id
_entity.type
_entity.pdbx_description
1 polymer ?
#
loop_
_entity_poly.entity_id
_entity_poly.type
_entity_poly.pdbx_seq_one_letter_code
_entity_poly.pdbx_strand_id
1 'polypeptide(L)' 'MDSLIVEDAPVVPIWYDMVIHLVHNKIKGLLPNALNLLDLRKVNIIE' A
#
# COMPACT_ATOMS: atom_id res chain seq x y z
N MET A 1 27.55 4.54 0.17
CA MET A 1 26.81 5.42 1.10
C MET A 1 25.79 4.60 1.91
N ASP A 2 25.31 3.48 1.36
CA ASP A 2 24.39 2.55 2.05
C ASP A 2 25.01 1.80 3.25
N SER A 3 26.33 1.59 3.27
CA SER A 3 27.00 0.89 4.39
C SER A 3 27.05 1.68 5.70
N LEU A 4 26.98 3.02 5.66
CA LEU A 4 27.03 3.86 6.88
C LEU A 4 25.68 3.92 7.60
N ILE A 5 24.57 3.76 6.88
CA ILE A 5 23.20 3.79 7.45
C ILE A 5 22.90 2.49 8.22
N VAL A 6 23.54 1.38 7.81
CA VAL A 6 23.37 0.07 8.44
C VAL A 6 24.18 -0.05 9.74
N GLU A 7 25.33 0.61 9.84
CA GLU A 7 26.22 0.51 11.01
C GLU A 7 25.67 1.24 12.24
N ASP A 8 24.84 2.25 12.04
CA ASP A 8 24.24 3.09 13.09
C ASP A 8 22.78 2.69 13.43
N ALA A 9 22.24 1.64 12.78
CA ALA A 9 20.80 1.35 12.69
C ALA A 9 20.13 1.08 14.06
N PRO A 10 19.34 2.03 14.60
CA PRO A 10 18.72 1.90 15.92
C PRO A 10 17.39 1.10 15.91
N VAL A 11 16.94 0.61 14.75
CA VAL A 11 15.64 -0.06 14.61
C VAL A 11 15.78 -1.27 13.68
N VAL A 12 15.44 -2.45 14.20
CA VAL A 12 15.28 -3.68 13.40
C VAL A 12 13.85 -3.72 12.86
N PRO A 13 13.61 -3.58 11.54
CA PRO A 13 12.28 -3.71 10.98
C PRO A 13 11.80 -5.17 11.13
N ILE A 14 10.76 -5.38 11.93
CA ILE A 14 10.20 -6.71 12.21
C ILE A 14 9.24 -7.14 11.09
N TRP A 15 8.46 -6.21 10.54
CA TRP A 15 7.50 -6.45 9.45
C TRP A 15 7.41 -5.28 8.48
N TYR A 16 7.03 -5.59 7.24
CA TYR A 16 6.65 -4.62 6.22
C TYR A 16 5.13 -4.44 6.21
N ASP A 17 4.66 -3.22 5.98
CA ASP A 17 3.25 -2.93 5.78
C ASP A 17 2.75 -3.60 4.48
N MET A 18 1.81 -4.53 4.63
CA MET A 18 1.05 -5.12 3.53
C MET A 18 -0.43 -4.81 3.75
N VAL A 19 -1.00 -4.02 2.84
CA VAL A 19 -2.44 -3.69 2.87
C VAL A 19 -3.19 -4.54 1.86
N ILE A 20 -4.23 -5.21 2.34
CA ILE A 20 -5.17 -5.97 1.51
C ILE A 20 -6.50 -5.22 1.48
N HIS A 21 -6.95 -4.81 0.30
CA HIS A 21 -8.26 -4.21 0.12
C HIS A 21 -9.30 -5.29 -0.25
N LEU A 22 -10.25 -5.54 0.65
CA LEU A 22 -11.43 -6.35 0.35
C LEU A 22 -12.50 -5.45 -0.29
N VAL A 23 -12.76 -5.66 -1.57
CA VAL A 23 -13.69 -4.83 -2.36
C VAL A 23 -14.91 -5.64 -2.74
N HIS A 24 -16.07 -4.99 -2.82
CA HIS A 24 -17.29 -5.63 -3.29
C HIS A 24 -17.17 -5.97 -4.79
N ASN A 25 -17.68 -7.12 -5.24
CA ASN A 25 -17.58 -7.59 -6.63
C ASN A 25 -18.16 -6.62 -7.67
N LYS A 26 -19.05 -5.72 -7.23
CA LYS A 26 -19.67 -4.65 -8.05
C LYS A 26 -18.78 -3.43 -8.26
N ILE A 27 -17.67 -3.30 -7.51
CA ILE A 27 -16.76 -2.17 -7.59
C ILE A 27 -15.64 -2.52 -8.58
N LYS A 28 -15.47 -1.72 -9.62
CA LYS A 28 -14.35 -1.82 -10.57
C LYS A 28 -13.51 -0.55 -10.54
N GLY A 29 -12.22 -0.72 -10.80
CA GLY A 29 -11.27 0.41 -10.88
C GLY A 29 -10.70 0.85 -9.54
N LEU A 30 -11.06 0.18 -8.43
CA LEU A 30 -10.43 0.41 -7.13
C LEU A 30 -9.13 -0.39 -7.05
N LEU A 31 -8.01 0.28 -7.35
CA LEU A 31 -6.67 -0.29 -7.34
C LEU A 31 -5.88 0.21 -6.13
N PRO A 32 -5.04 -0.64 -5.51
CA PRO A 32 -4.11 -0.19 -4.49
C PRO A 32 -3.07 0.74 -5.10
N ASN A 33 -2.62 1.73 -4.32
CA ASN A 33 -1.52 2.62 -4.69
C ASN A 33 -0.37 2.50 -3.67
N ALA A 34 0.80 3.02 -4.05
CA ALA A 34 2.02 2.94 -3.22
C ALA A 34 1.90 3.65 -1.86
N LEU A 35 0.86 4.46 -1.65
CA LEU A 35 0.60 5.18 -0.41
C LEU A 35 -0.59 4.58 0.38
N ASN A 36 -1.15 3.45 -0.09
CA ASN A 36 -2.35 2.82 0.46
C ASN A 36 -3.56 3.78 0.60
N LEU A 37 -3.63 4.82 -0.25
CA LEU A 37 -4.73 5.80 -0.26
C LEU A 37 -5.93 5.29 -1.07
N LEU A 38 -7.14 5.71 -0.69
CA LEU A 38 -8.36 5.44 -1.45
C LEU A 38 -8.46 6.43 -2.62
N ASP A 39 -8.09 5.99 -3.82
CA ASP A 39 -8.27 6.77 -5.05
C ASP A 39 -9.57 6.36 -5.76
N LEU A 40 -10.56 7.26 -5.73
CA LEU A 40 -11.89 7.03 -6.30
C LEU A 40 -12.08 7.59 -7.71
N ARG A 41 -11.07 8.28 -8.28
CA ARG A 41 -11.22 9.01 -9.55
C ARG A 41 -11.55 8.13 -10.75
N LYS A 42 -11.18 6.85 -10.69
CA LYS A 42 -11.39 5.85 -11.74
C LYS A 42 -12.31 4.70 -11.28
N VAL A 43 -12.96 4.87 -10.13
CA VAL A 43 -13.80 3.83 -9.52
C VAL A 43 -15.22 3.97 -10.04
N ASN A 44 -15.76 2.85 -10.53
CA ASN A 44 -17.13 2.75 -11.01
C ASN A 44 -17.86 1.60 -10.31
N ILE A 45 -19.15 1.79 -10.08
CA ILE A 45 -20.05 0.75 -9.60
C ILE A 45 -20.74 0.17 -10.83
N ILE A 46 -20.57 -1.12 -11.07
CA ILE A 46 -21.36 -1.83 -12.08
C ILE A 46 -22.61 -2.36 -11.37
N GLU A 47 -23.78 -2.03 -11.89
CA GLU A 47 -25.06 -2.50 -11.35
C GLU A 47 -25.33 -3.97 -11.65
#